data_AF-A0A2A3ZUK0-F1
#
_entry.id   AF-A0A2A3ZUK0-F1
#
_cell.length_a   1.000
_cell.length_b   1.000
_cell.length_c   1.000
_cell.angle_alpha   90.00
_cell.angle_beta   90.00
_cell.angle_gamma   90.00
#
_symmetry.space_group_name_H-M   'P 1'
#
loop_
_entity.id
_entity.type
_entity.pdbx_description
1 polymer ?
#
loop_
_entity_poly.entity_id
_entity_poly.type
_entity_poly.pdbx_seq_one_letter_code
_entity_poly.pdbx_strand_id
1 'polypeptide(L)'
;MGPGAGGFGGQPRGAASPEDLSLPLYGASFGQAVKRFFKKYTHFSGRASRSEFWWMALFAFLVQLIPMILITVGAIMAASVLRR
;
A
#
# COMPACT_ATOMS: atom_id res chain seq x y z
N MET A 1 30.38 -6.58 10.78
CA MET A 1 29.63 -5.88 11.84
C MET A 1 28.17 -6.25 11.73
N GLY A 2 27.49 -6.93 12.65
CA GLY A 2 27.85 -7.59 13.90
C GLY A 2 26.62 -8.40 14.40
N PRO A 3 26.81 -9.46 15.23
CA PRO A 3 25.73 -10.20 15.86
C PRO A 3 25.27 -9.46 17.13
N GLY A 4 24.08 -8.88 17.11
CA GLY A 4 23.53 -8.21 18.30
C GLY A 4 22.23 -7.45 18.03
N ALA A 5 21.09 -8.09 18.28
CA ALA A 5 19.80 -7.40 18.39
C ALA A 5 18.81 -8.14 19.30
N GLY A 6 19.31 -8.81 20.35
CA GLY A 6 18.50 -9.39 21.42
C GLY A 6 18.59 -8.53 22.67
N GLY A 7 18.04 -7.32 22.63
CA GLY A 7 17.87 -6.44 23.79
C GLY A 7 16.39 -6.21 24.05
N PHE A 8 15.96 -6.20 25.31
CA PHE A 8 14.63 -5.79 25.73
C PHE A 8 14.37 -4.36 25.21
N GLY A 9 13.61 -4.23 24.12
CA GLY A 9 13.41 -2.97 23.38
C GLY A 9 13.75 -3.02 21.87
N GLY A 10 14.22 -4.14 21.34
CA GLY A 10 14.49 -4.31 19.90
C GLY A 10 13.21 -4.14 19.06
N GLN A 11 13.28 -3.34 17.99
CA GLN A 11 12.20 -3.24 17.01
C GLN A 11 11.81 -4.67 16.56
N PRO A 12 10.50 -4.97 16.40
CA PRO A 12 10.07 -6.28 15.94
C PRO A 12 10.83 -6.67 14.68
N ARG A 13 11.29 -7.93 14.58
CA ARG A 13 12.15 -8.39 13.49
C ARG A 13 11.47 -8.14 12.13
N GLY A 14 11.92 -7.12 11.42
CA GLY A 14 11.46 -6.78 10.06
C GLY A 14 12.35 -7.38 8.99
N ALA A 15 11.89 -7.31 7.75
CA ALA A 15 12.68 -7.65 6.58
C ALA A 15 13.93 -6.75 6.53
N ALA A 16 15.11 -7.37 6.51
CA ALA A 16 16.38 -6.66 6.40
C ALA A 16 16.60 -6.10 4.98
N SER A 17 15.88 -6.64 4.00
CA SER A 17 15.93 -6.17 2.62
C SER A 17 14.53 -6.05 1.99
N PRO A 18 14.32 -5.09 1.07
CA PRO A 18 13.01 -4.87 0.45
C PRO A 18 12.49 -6.02 -0.42
N GLU A 19 13.36 -6.95 -0.82
CA GLU A 19 13.03 -8.14 -1.58
C GLU A 19 12.61 -9.33 -0.70
N ASP A 20 12.93 -9.33 0.59
CA ASP A 20 12.51 -10.37 1.52
C ASP A 20 11.02 -10.23 1.86
N LEU A 21 10.21 -11.13 1.31
CA LEU A 21 8.75 -11.14 1.49
C LEU A 21 8.30 -11.90 2.74
N SER A 22 9.19 -12.59 3.46
CA SER A 22 8.80 -13.42 4.61
C SER A 22 8.43 -12.58 5.84
N LEU A 23 9.04 -11.40 5.99
CA LEU A 23 8.86 -10.48 7.11
C LEU A 23 8.23 -9.15 6.68
N PRO A 24 7.59 -8.40 7.60
CA PRO A 24 7.11 -7.04 7.34
C PRO A 24 8.28 -6.09 7.08
N LEU A 25 8.15 -5.17 6.11
CA LEU A 25 9.17 -4.16 5.82
C LEU A 25 8.82 -2.86 6.54
N TYR A 26 9.48 -2.58 7.66
CA TYR A 26 9.32 -1.30 8.37
C TYR A 26 10.02 -0.18 7.60
N GLY A 27 9.37 0.99 7.49
CA GLY A 27 9.93 2.12 6.75
C GLY A 27 9.88 1.96 5.23
N ALA A 28 8.98 1.12 4.71
CA ALA A 28 8.80 0.94 3.27
C ALA A 28 8.51 2.29 2.57
N SER A 29 9.11 2.50 1.40
CA SER A 29 8.72 3.58 0.49
C SER A 29 7.44 3.22 -0.28
N PHE A 30 6.79 4.22 -0.89
CA PHE A 30 5.57 4.02 -1.67
C PHE A 30 5.70 2.90 -2.72
N GLY A 31 6.73 2.96 -3.57
CA GLY A 31 6.96 1.96 -4.61
C GLY A 31 7.29 0.57 -4.04
N GLN A 32 8.00 0.50 -2.91
CA GLN A 32 8.27 -0.77 -2.23
C GLN A 32 6.98 -1.41 -1.72
N ALA A 33 6.09 -0.62 -1.09
CA ALA A 33 4.82 -1.11 -0.58
C ALA A 33 3.93 -1.65 -1.70
N VAL A 34 3.75 -0.90 -2.79
CA VAL A 34 2.93 -1.33 -3.95
C VAL A 34 3.51 -2.59 -4.59
N LYS A 35 4.83 -2.63 -4.83
CA LYS A 35 5.50 -3.81 -5.41
C LYS A 35 5.36 -5.04 -4.52
N ARG A 36 5.56 -4.88 -3.20
CA ARG A 36 5.46 -5.99 -2.23
C ARG A 36 4.02 -6.47 -2.08
N PHE A 37 3.03 -5.57 -2.12
CA PHE A 37 1.62 -5.93 -2.13
C PHE A 37 1.29 -6.87 -3.28
N PHE A 38 1.64 -6.50 -4.53
CA PHE A 38 1.36 -7.35 -5.69
C PHE A 38 2.16 -8.66 -5.67
N LYS A 39 3.40 -8.65 -5.18
CA LYS A 39 4.17 -9.89 -4.99
C LYS A 39 3.57 -10.85 -3.96
N LYS A 40 2.93 -10.31 -2.92
CA LYS A 40 2.25 -11.09 -1.86
C LYS A 40 0.75 -11.23 -2.10
N TYR A 41 0.23 -10.86 -3.28
CA TYR A 41 -1.22 -10.77 -3.50
C TYR A 41 -1.95 -12.10 -3.29
N THR A 42 -1.28 -13.22 -3.57
CA THR A 42 -1.83 -14.58 -3.35
C THR A 42 -1.57 -15.14 -1.95
N HIS A 43 -0.80 -14.44 -1.11
CA HIS A 43 -0.49 -14.83 0.26
C HIS A 43 -1.40 -14.10 1.25
N PHE A 44 -2.47 -14.77 1.69
CA PHE A 44 -3.44 -14.24 2.66
C PHE A 44 -3.02 -14.42 4.12
N SER A 45 -1.81 -14.91 4.36
CA SER A 45 -1.24 -15.14 5.68
C SER A 45 -0.02 -14.25 5.93
N GLY A 46 0.29 -14.02 7.20
CA GLY A 46 1.39 -13.14 7.61
C GLY A 46 0.93 -11.75 8.03
N ARG A 47 1.89 -10.84 8.21
CA ARG A 47 1.63 -9.46 8.64
C ARG A 47 2.38 -8.49 7.73
N ALA A 48 1.73 -7.40 7.34
CA ALA A 48 2.37 -6.26 6.71
C ALA A 48 2.76 -5.22 7.79
N SER A 49 3.78 -4.42 7.54
CA SER A 49 4.10 -3.29 8.40
C SER A 49 3.04 -2.18 8.25
N ARG A 50 2.97 -1.28 9.25
CA ARG A 50 2.07 -0.11 9.17
C ARG A 50 2.38 0.78 7.96
N SER A 51 3.66 0.96 7.62
CA SER A 51 4.07 1.73 6.44
C SER A 51 3.64 1.06 5.15
N GLU A 52 3.75 -0.27 5.03
CA GLU A 52 3.26 -1.01 3.85
C GLU A 52 1.75 -0.82 3.68
N PHE A 53 0.99 -0.92 4.79
CA PHE A 53 -0.46 -0.71 4.78
C PHE A 53 -0.84 0.70 4.33
N TRP A 54 -0.29 1.74 4.95
CA TRP A 54 -0.69 3.12 4.65
C TRP A 54 -0.32 3.55 3.23
N TRP A 55 0.82 3.12 2.70
CA TRP A 55 1.17 3.39 1.31
C TRP A 55 0.25 2.68 0.33
N MET A 56 -0.13 1.43 0.62
CA MET A 56 -1.10 0.71 -0.21
C MET A 56 -2.49 1.34 -0.13
N ALA A 57 -2.91 1.81 1.05
CA ALA A 57 -4.15 2.55 1.22
C ALA A 57 -4.16 3.85 0.41
N LEU A 58 -3.06 4.60 0.41
CA LEU A 58 -2.90 5.78 -0.45
C LEU A 58 -2.98 5.42 -1.93
N PHE A 59 -2.31 4.35 -2.36
CA PHE A 59 -2.40 3.87 -3.75
C PHE A 59 -3.83 3.54 -4.13
N ALA A 60 -4.55 2.76 -3.30
CA ALA A 60 -5.95 2.41 -3.53
C ALA A 60 -6.85 3.65 -3.60
N PHE A 61 -6.64 4.63 -2.72
CA PHE A 61 -7.35 5.91 -2.75
C PHE A 61 -7.12 6.65 -4.08
N LEU A 62 -5.87 6.77 -4.53
CA LEU A 62 -5.55 7.44 -5.80
C LEU A 62 -6.16 6.71 -7.01
N VAL A 63 -6.15 5.38 -7.02
CA VAL A 63 -6.81 4.59 -8.06
C VAL A 63 -8.32 4.83 -8.06
N GLN A 64 -8.94 4.97 -6.89
CA GLN A 64 -10.38 5.23 -6.75
C GLN A 64 -10.80 6.62 -7.22
N LEU A 65 -9.90 7.62 -7.20
CA LEU A 65 -10.21 8.97 -7.69
C LEU A 65 -10.51 8.99 -9.19
N ILE A 66 -9.87 8.12 -9.98
CA ILE A 66 -10.04 8.08 -11.44
C ILE A 66 -11.51 7.81 -11.82
N PRO A 67 -12.13 6.68 -11.44
CA PRO A 67 -13.54 6.44 -11.78
C PRO A 67 -14.48 7.45 -11.13
N MET A 68 -14.18 7.93 -9.92
CA MET A 68 -14.97 8.97 -9.26
C MET A 68 -15.06 10.24 -10.09
N ILE A 69 -13.93 10.72 -10.63
CA ILE A 69 -13.90 11.90 -11.49
C ILE A 69 -14.66 11.65 -12.79
N LEU A 70 -14.42 10.52 -13.45
CA LEU A 70 -15.08 10.18 -14.73
C LEU A 70 -16.60 10.12 -14.59
N ILE A 71 -17.09 9.45 -13.55
CA ILE A 71 -18.53 9.32 -13.28
C ILE A 71 -19.12 10.69 -12.96
N THR A 72 -18.45 11.49 -12.11
CA THR A 72 -18.93 12.83 -11.73
C THR A 72 -19.04 13.75 -12.93
N VAL A 73 -18.00 13.81 -13.77
CA VAL A 73 -18.00 14.62 -14.99
C VAL A 73 -19.08 14.12 -15.96
N GLY A 74 -19.19 12.82 -16.18
CA GLY A 74 -20.24 12.23 -17.03
C GLY A 74 -21.65 12.55 -16.54
N ALA A 75 -21.90 12.46 -15.24
CA ALA A 75 -23.19 12.79 -14.63
C ALA A 75 -23.54 14.27 -14.79
N ILE A 76 -22.57 15.18 -14.59
CA ILE A 76 -22.78 16.63 -14.80
C ILE A 76 -23.14 16.92 -16.26
N MET A 77 -22.43 16.31 -17.20
CA MET A 77 -22.70 16.47 -18.64
C MET A 77 -24.09 15.94 -19.00
N ALA A 78 -24.46 14.74 -18.54
CA ALA A 78 -25.78 14.16 -18.78
C ALA A 78 -26.91 15.04 -18.23
N ALA A 79 -26.78 15.50 -16.98
CA ALA A 79 -27.76 16.40 -16.36
C ALA A 79 -27.89 17.75 -17.09
N SER A 80 -26.84 18.19 -17.79
CA SER A 80 -26.85 19.42 -18.59
C SER A 80 -27.58 19.27 -19.93
N VAL A 81 -27.65 18.05 -20.47
CA VAL A 81 -28.42 17.73 -21.69
C VAL A 81 -29.91 17.57 -21.37
N LEU A 82 -30.25 16.92 -20.26
CA LEU A 82 -31.63 16.68 -19.82
C LEU A 82 -32.42 17.95 -19.44
N ARG A 83 -31.71 19.08 -19.24
CA ARG A 83 -32.30 20.38 -18.88
C ARG A 83 -32.50 21.32 -20.08
N ARG A 84 -32.24 20.84 -21.29
CA ARG A 84 -32.52 21.54 -22.56
C ARG A 84 -33.77 20.95 -23.18
#